data_AF-B4D0R4-F1
#
_entry.id   AF-B4D0R4-F1
#
_cell.length_a   1.000
_cell.length_b   1.000
_cell.length_c   1.000
_cell.angle_alpha   90.00
_cell.angle_beta   90.00
_cell.angle_gamma   90.00
#
_symmetry.space_group_name_H-M   'P 1'
#
loop_
_entity.id
_entity.type
_entity.pdbx_description
1 polymer ?
#
loop_
_entity_poly.entity_id
_entity_poly.type
_entity_poly.pdbx_seq_one_letter_code
_entity_poly.pdbx_strand_id
1 'polypeptide(L)'
;MDQLKDQNVRFVIGKLERGSHVSHAWLLWEHEGQWWILDCTMLNHAIPADRAGANEYVPLYSYARNSAYRHTDKAGLVADTASKSSTAGV
;
A
#
# COMPACT_ATOMS: atom_id res chain seq x y z
N MET A 1 -4.41 3.32 -22.44
CA MET A 1 -5.70 3.42 -21.73
C MET A 1 -5.44 3.10 -20.28
N ASP A 2 -5.85 3.98 -19.39
CA ASP A 2 -5.79 3.72 -17.95
C ASP A 2 -7.05 2.97 -17.54
N GLN A 3 -6.90 1.69 -17.22
CA GLN A 3 -8.01 0.81 -16.93
C GLN A 3 -8.60 1.02 -15.53
N LEU A 4 -7.86 1.63 -14.61
CA LEU A 4 -8.31 1.70 -13.23
C LEU A 4 -9.24 2.88 -12.97
N LYS A 5 -8.99 4.06 -13.58
CA LYS A 5 -9.69 5.37 -13.37
C LYS A 5 -9.90 5.82 -11.91
N ASP A 6 -9.77 4.93 -10.95
CA ASP A 6 -9.93 5.11 -9.53
C ASP A 6 -8.58 5.57 -8.97
N GLN A 7 -8.58 6.77 -8.40
CA GLN A 7 -7.38 7.32 -7.76
C GLN A 7 -7.13 6.67 -6.39
N ASN A 8 -8.06 5.86 -5.91
CA ASN A 8 -8.07 5.30 -4.57
C ASN A 8 -7.39 3.93 -4.50
N VAL A 9 -6.66 3.52 -5.55
CA VAL A 9 -5.86 2.29 -5.53
C VAL A 9 -4.37 2.60 -5.42
N ARG A 10 -3.68 1.81 -4.61
CA ARG A 10 -2.23 1.79 -4.49
C ARG A 10 -1.71 0.40 -4.80
N PHE A 11 -0.72 0.31 -5.68
CA PHE A 11 0.10 -0.89 -5.79
C PHE A 11 1.13 -0.90 -4.66
N VAL A 12 1.18 -1.99 -3.90
CA VAL A 12 2.05 -2.09 -2.72
C VAL A 12 3.11 -3.17 -2.95
N ILE A 13 4.35 -2.86 -2.59
CA ILE A 13 5.44 -3.81 -2.45
C ILE A 13 5.82 -3.85 -0.98
N GLY A 14 5.78 -5.03 -0.38
CA GLY A 14 6.05 -5.20 1.05
C GLY A 14 6.46 -6.62 1.39
N LYS A 15 6.07 -7.06 2.59
CA LYS A 15 6.29 -8.41 3.11
C LYS A 15 4.95 -8.96 3.59
N LEU A 16 4.65 -10.22 3.29
CA LEU A 16 3.46 -10.88 3.83
C LEU A 16 3.54 -10.97 5.36
N GLU A 17 4.72 -11.27 5.90
CA GLU A 17 5.02 -11.30 7.33
C GLU A 17 6.26 -10.46 7.67
N ARG A 18 6.26 -9.82 8.84
CA ARG A 18 7.41 -9.07 9.35
C ARG A 18 8.63 -9.97 9.49
N GLY A 19 9.78 -9.51 8.99
CA GLY A 19 11.03 -10.26 9.01
C GLY A 19 11.19 -11.25 7.85
N SER A 20 10.16 -11.47 7.02
CA SER A 20 10.29 -12.28 5.82
C SER A 20 11.32 -11.69 4.86
N HIS A 21 12.18 -12.56 4.31
CA HIS A 21 13.13 -12.19 3.27
C HIS A 21 12.48 -12.13 1.88
N VAL A 22 11.24 -12.64 1.72
CA VAL A 22 10.51 -12.66 0.45
C VAL A 22 9.67 -11.42 0.30
N SER A 23 9.79 -10.73 -0.84
CA SER A 23 8.94 -9.59 -1.16
C SER A 23 7.57 -10.06 -1.66
N HIS A 24 6.54 -9.33 -1.28
CA HIS A 24 5.16 -9.60 -1.64
C HIS A 24 4.49 -8.37 -2.25
N ALA A 25 3.54 -8.57 -3.15
CA ALA A 25 2.83 -7.48 -3.81
C ALA A 25 1.32 -7.67 -3.76
N TRP A 26 0.60 -6.59 -3.46
CA TRP A 26 -0.86 -6.56 -3.39
C TRP A 26 -1.38 -5.18 -3.78
N LEU A 27 -2.70 -5.06 -3.93
CA LEU A 27 -3.35 -3.76 -4.09
C LEU A 27 -3.98 -3.32 -2.78
N LEU A 28 -3.82 -2.05 -2.45
CA LEU A 28 -4.59 -1.38 -1.41
C LEU A 28 -5.64 -0.50 -2.10
N TRP A 29 -6.91 -0.70 -1.82
CA TRP A 29 -8.02 0.03 -2.45
C TRP A 29 -8.89 0.71 -1.39
N GLU A 30 -9.12 2.00 -1.53
CA GLU A 30 -10.04 2.75 -0.66
C GLU A 30 -11.42 2.81 -1.28
N HIS A 31 -12.39 2.27 -0.54
CA HIS A 31 -13.79 2.24 -0.92
C HIS A 31 -14.63 2.57 0.31
N GLU A 32 -15.52 3.56 0.15
CA GLU A 32 -16.43 4.03 1.22
C GLU A 32 -15.69 4.42 2.51
N GLY A 33 -14.50 5.05 2.40
CA GLY A 33 -13.70 5.47 3.55
C GLY A 33 -12.92 4.36 4.25
N GLN A 34 -12.96 3.13 3.73
CA GLN A 34 -12.23 1.98 4.27
C GLN A 34 -11.17 1.50 3.27
N TRP A 35 -9.98 1.18 3.78
CA TRP A 35 -8.93 0.54 2.99
C TRP A 35 -9.09 -0.97 2.98
N TRP A 36 -8.94 -1.57 1.80
CA TRP A 36 -9.04 -2.99 1.55
C TRP A 36 -7.74 -3.52 0.97
N ILE A 37 -7.34 -4.72 1.41
CA ILE A 37 -6.26 -5.50 0.82
C ILE A 37 -6.86 -6.43 -0.23
N LEU A 38 -6.39 -6.29 -1.45
CA LEU A 38 -6.68 -7.20 -2.56
C LEU A 38 -5.40 -7.96 -2.89
N ASP A 39 -5.35 -9.20 -2.45
CA ASP A 39 -4.23 -10.11 -2.68
C ASP A 39 -4.73 -11.36 -3.42
N CYS A 40 -4.55 -11.37 -4.73
CA CYS A 40 -4.97 -12.49 -5.58
C CYS A 40 -4.06 -13.72 -5.52
N THR A 41 -2.97 -13.66 -4.76
CA THR A 41 -2.04 -14.78 -4.57
C THR A 41 -2.37 -15.58 -3.32
N MET A 42 -2.90 -14.92 -2.28
CA MET A 42 -3.20 -15.53 -0.98
C MET A 42 -4.70 -15.65 -0.69
N LEU A 43 -5.53 -14.78 -1.27
CA LEU A 43 -6.94 -14.64 -0.93
C LEU A 43 -7.84 -14.74 -2.18
N ASN A 44 -9.07 -15.22 -1.97
CA ASN A 44 -10.12 -15.23 -2.99
C ASN A 44 -11.13 -14.08 -2.82
N HIS A 45 -10.92 -13.20 -1.84
CA HIS A 45 -11.76 -12.03 -1.55
C HIS A 45 -10.91 -10.90 -0.96
N ALA A 46 -11.42 -9.67 -1.04
CA ALA A 46 -10.81 -8.52 -0.39
C ALA A 46 -11.03 -8.57 1.12
N ILE A 47 -10.01 -8.22 1.90
CA ILE A 47 -10.13 -8.09 3.36
C ILE A 47 -9.94 -6.63 3.78
N PRO A 48 -10.67 -6.15 4.80
CA PRO A 48 -10.38 -4.86 5.41
C PRO A 48 -8.93 -4.80 5.91
N ALA A 49 -8.22 -3.70 5.63
CA ALA A 49 -6.81 -3.57 5.99
C ALA A 49 -6.57 -3.52 7.51
N ASP A 50 -7.57 -3.11 8.29
CA ASP A 50 -7.54 -3.08 9.76
C ASP A 50 -7.71 -4.47 10.39
N ARG A 51 -8.11 -5.49 9.62
CA ARG A 51 -8.12 -6.89 10.07
C ARG A 51 -6.77 -7.57 9.94
N ALA A 52 -5.86 -7.04 9.13
CA ALA A 52 -4.50 -7.58 9.05
C ALA A 52 -3.76 -7.34 10.37
N GLY A 53 -3.07 -8.35 10.87
CA GLY A 53 -2.26 -8.20 12.07
C GLY A 53 -1.14 -7.18 11.86
N ALA A 54 -0.62 -6.59 12.94
CA ALA A 54 0.48 -5.60 12.87
C ALA A 54 1.80 -6.15 12.26
N ASN A 55 1.90 -7.47 12.12
CA ASN A 55 3.03 -8.17 11.51
C ASN A 55 2.68 -8.79 10.16
N GLU A 56 1.46 -8.64 9.68
CA GLU A 56 0.99 -9.14 8.39
C GLU A 56 0.89 -7.99 7.39
N TYR A 57 1.09 -8.28 6.11
CA TYR A 57 1.00 -7.30 5.01
C TYR A 57 1.78 -6.01 5.29
N VAL A 58 3.04 -6.14 5.71
CA VAL A 58 3.91 -5.02 6.09
C VAL A 58 4.33 -4.25 4.83
N PRO A 59 3.83 -3.03 4.60
CA PRO A 59 4.17 -2.27 3.39
C PRO A 59 5.59 -1.73 3.49
N LEU A 60 6.34 -1.77 2.39
CA LEU A 60 7.66 -1.10 2.27
C LEU A 60 7.57 0.09 1.31
N TYR A 61 6.87 -0.08 0.20
CA TYR A 61 6.60 0.94 -0.80
C TYR A 61 5.16 0.85 -1.27
N SER A 62 4.54 1.99 -1.57
CA SER A 62 3.28 2.00 -2.31
C SER A 62 3.28 3.07 -3.40
N TYR A 63 2.54 2.80 -4.47
CA TYR A 63 2.51 3.61 -5.68
C TYR A 63 1.07 3.90 -6.06
N ALA A 64 0.74 5.18 -6.17
CA ALA A 64 -0.49 5.67 -6.79
C ALA A 64 -0.16 6.25 -8.17
N ARG A 65 -1.17 6.64 -8.95
CA ARG A 65 -1.04 7.18 -10.31
C ARG A 65 0.14 8.14 -10.51
N ASN A 66 0.29 9.11 -9.60
CA ASN A 66 1.30 10.18 -9.69
C ASN A 66 2.20 10.29 -8.46
N SER A 67 2.15 9.30 -7.55
CA SER A 67 2.79 9.39 -6.24
C SER A 67 3.45 8.07 -5.86
N ALA A 68 4.59 8.17 -5.17
CA ALA A 68 5.26 7.03 -4.56
C ALA A 68 5.47 7.33 -3.07
N TYR A 69 5.26 6.33 -2.23
CA TYR A 69 5.35 6.42 -0.79
C TYR A 69 6.32 5.34 -0.30
N ARG A 70 7.24 5.73 0.59
CA ARG A 70 8.11 4.80 1.32
C ARG A 70 7.58 4.70 2.74
N HIS A 71 7.34 3.49 3.19
CA HIS A 71 6.83 3.21 4.53
C HIS A 71 8.01 2.97 5.46
N THR A 72 7.89 3.42 6.71
CA THR A 72 8.87 3.13 7.76
C THR A 72 8.27 2.11 8.72
N ASP A 73 9.12 1.31 9.37
CA ASP A 73 8.71 0.22 10.27
C ASP A 73 7.98 0.67 11.55
N LYS A 74 7.59 1.95 11.66
CA LYS A 74 6.73 2.42 12.74
C LYS A 74 5.34 1.81 12.54
N ALA A 75 5.09 0.71 13.24
CA ALA A 75 3.81 0.03 13.30
C ALA A 75 2.72 1.02 13.73
N GLY A 76 1.95 1.50 12.77
CA GLY A 76 0.83 2.41 12.92
C GLY A 76 0.33 2.73 11.53
N LEU A 77 -0.89 2.28 11.23
CA LEU A 77 -1.54 2.56 9.95
C LEU A 77 -1.51 4.07 9.64
N VAL A 78 -1.59 4.33 8.33
CA VAL A 78 -1.57 5.63 7.63
C VAL A 78 -0.16 6.10 7.28
N ALA A 79 0.15 5.89 6.00
CA ALA A 79 1.35 6.34 5.29
C ALA A 79 1.93 7.64 5.86
N ASP A 80 3.14 7.54 6.43
CA ASP A 80 4.03 8.69 6.52
C ASP A 80 4.33 9.13 5.08
N THR A 81 3.66 10.21 4.66
CA THR A 81 3.91 10.80 3.36
C THR A 81 5.26 11.50 3.41
N ALA A 82 6.31 10.79 2.99
CA ALA A 82 7.56 11.45 2.59
C ALA A 82 7.27 12.27 1.32
N SER A 83 6.77 13.48 1.52
CA SER A 83 6.57 14.47 0.47
C SER A 83 7.88 14.66 -0.29
N LYS A 84 7.88 14.33 -1.58
CA LYS A 84 8.98 14.70 -2.47
C LYS A 84 8.93 16.22 -2.62
N SER A 85 9.86 16.94 -2.01
CA SER A 85 10.01 18.38 -2.19
C SER A 85 10.20 18.68 -3.68
N SER A 86 9.19 19.27 -4.32
CA SER A 86 9.34 19.87 -5.64
C SER A 86 10.22 21.10 -5.50
N THR A 87 11.51 20.97 -5.85
CA THR A 87 12.34 22.14 -6.09
C THR A 87 11.93 22.70 -7.45
N ALA A 88 11.09 23.75 -7.43
CA ALA A 88 10.95 24.64 -8.57
C ALA A 88 12.26 25.42 -8.69
N GLY A 89 13.10 25.03 -9.64
CA GLY A 89 14.27 25.78 -10.07
C GLY A 89 13.84 26.85 -11.07
N VAL A 90 14.22 28.09 -10.74
CA VAL A 90 14.12 29.35 -11.49
C VAL A 90 14.63 29.23 -12.93
#